data_AF-A0A0D6AK94-F1
#
_entry.id   AF-A0A0D6AK94-F1
#
_cell.length_a   1.000
_cell.length_b   1.000
_cell.length_c   1.000
_cell.angle_alpha   90.00
_cell.angle_beta   90.00
_cell.angle_gamma   90.00
#
_symmetry.space_group_name_H-M   'P 1'
#
loop_
_entity.id
_entity.type
_entity.pdbx_description
1 polymer ?
#
loop_
_entity_poly.entity_id
_entity_poly.type
_entity_poly.pdbx_seq_one_letter_code
_entity_poly.pdbx_strand_id
1 'polypeptide(L)'
;MSDKLSLTQSKAVILLASGMNYRQTCLKLGISRDALHNWRGLPHFQDAILQEKERQLFEFRQELIELKKDSINILSKFLHDDSVSTTEKIAICFHALALPQGIKVNYLK
;
A
#
# COMPACT_ATOMS: atom_id res chain seq x y z
N MET A 1 19.41 -10.63 -24.00
CA MET A 1 19.19 -11.62 -22.92
C MET A 1 18.95 -10.83 -21.65
N SER A 2 17.80 -11.01 -20.97
CA SER A 2 17.56 -10.36 -19.68
C SER A 2 18.39 -11.11 -18.64
N ASP A 3 19.46 -10.48 -18.15
CA ASP A 3 20.24 -11.03 -17.05
C ASP A 3 19.34 -11.12 -15.82
N LYS A 4 19.06 -12.36 -15.41
CA LYS A 4 18.18 -12.65 -14.30
C LYS A 4 18.86 -12.21 -13.00
N LEU A 5 18.20 -11.31 -12.25
CA LEU A 5 18.67 -10.90 -10.94
C LEU A 5 18.82 -12.10 -10.00
N SER A 6 19.88 -12.09 -9.19
CA SER A 6 20.02 -13.02 -8.08
C SER A 6 18.93 -12.81 -7.04
N LEU A 7 18.67 -13.83 -6.21
CA LEU A 7 17.66 -13.74 -5.14
C LEU A 7 17.90 -12.54 -4.21
N THR A 8 19.16 -12.26 -3.87
CA THR A 8 19.53 -11.14 -2.99
C THR A 8 19.30 -9.79 -3.67
N GLN A 9 19.61 -9.69 -4.97
CA GLN A 9 19.32 -8.49 -5.76
C GLN A 9 17.82 -8.24 -5.86
N SER A 10 17.00 -9.27 -6.12
CA SER A 10 15.54 -9.14 -6.15
C SER A 10 14.99 -8.67 -4.79
N LYS A 11 15.51 -9.19 -3.67
CA LYS A 11 15.14 -8.70 -2.33
C LYS A 11 15.54 -7.23 -2.12
N ALA A 12 16.71 -6.83 -2.61
CA ALA A 12 17.16 -5.45 -2.54
C ALA A 12 16.26 -4.52 -3.37
N VAL A 13 15.87 -4.95 -4.58
CA VAL A 13 14.91 -4.23 -5.44
C VAL A 13 13.60 -3.96 -4.71
N ILE A 14 12.99 -4.97 -4.09
CA ILE A 14 11.73 -4.83 -3.34
C ILE A 14 11.86 -3.80 -2.21
N LEU A 15 12.94 -3.87 -1.42
CA LEU A 15 13.18 -2.95 -0.31
C LEU A 15 13.44 -1.51 -0.77
N LEU A 16 14.22 -1.34 -1.83
CA LEU A 16 14.51 -0.01 -2.39
C LEU A 16 13.27 0.60 -3.06
N ALA A 17 12.45 -0.22 -3.72
CA ALA A 17 11.19 0.20 -4.31
C ALA A 17 10.20 0.69 -3.23
N SER A 18 10.17 0.04 -2.06
CA SER A 18 9.34 0.44 -0.92
C SER A 18 9.83 1.70 -0.19
N GLY A 19 10.89 2.36 -0.68
CA GLY A 19 11.43 3.60 -0.10
C GLY A 19 12.51 3.42 0.98
N MET A 20 12.98 2.18 1.23
CA MET A 20 14.11 1.96 2.12
C MET A 20 15.39 2.56 1.52
N ASN A 21 16.22 3.24 2.33
CA ASN A 21 17.47 3.78 1.81
C ASN A 21 18.56 2.68 1.70
N TYR A 22 19.58 2.94 0.87
CA TYR A 22 20.65 1.98 0.60
C TYR A 22 21.34 1.44 1.87
N ARG A 23 21.57 2.29 2.89
CA ARG A 23 22.21 1.87 4.13
C ARG A 23 21.33 0.87 4.89
N GLN A 24 20.03 1.15 5.00
CA GLN A 24 19.06 0.27 5.65
C GLN A 24 18.92 -1.05 4.88
N THR A 25 18.89 -1.00 3.55
CA THR A 25 18.83 -2.21 2.70
C THR A 25 20.06 -3.10 2.89
N CYS A 26 21.26 -2.51 2.93
CA CYS A 26 22.49 -3.25 3.22
C CYS A 26 22.43 -3.96 4.58
N LEU A 27 22.01 -3.23 5.63
CA LEU A 27 21.89 -3.79 6.98
C LEU A 27 20.85 -4.91 7.05
N LYS A 28 19.70 -4.72 6.40
CA LYS A 28 18.59 -5.69 6.42
C LYS A 28 18.93 -6.98 5.67
N LEU A 29 19.72 -6.89 4.60
CA LEU A 29 20.12 -8.04 3.79
C LEU A 29 21.47 -8.65 4.17
N GLY A 30 22.21 -8.02 5.09
CA GLY A 30 23.55 -8.46 5.47
C GLY A 30 24.58 -8.36 4.33
N ILE A 31 24.43 -7.37 3.44
CA ILE A 31 25.35 -7.16 2.30
C ILE A 31 26.23 -5.93 2.50
N SER A 32 27.41 -5.94 1.88
CA SER A 32 28.30 -4.77 1.88
C SER A 32 27.72 -3.62 1.06
N ARG A 33 28.14 -2.39 1.38
CA ARG A 33 27.76 -1.21 0.61
C ARG A 33 28.34 -1.24 -0.81
N ASP A 34 29.54 -1.77 -0.96
CA ASP A 34 30.21 -1.88 -2.26
C ASP A 34 29.46 -2.82 -3.20
N ALA A 35 28.93 -3.94 -2.68
CA ALA A 35 28.10 -4.85 -3.48
C ALA A 35 26.85 -4.13 -4.02
N LEU A 36 26.14 -3.40 -3.16
CA LEU A 36 24.95 -2.66 -3.57
C LEU A 36 25.28 -1.48 -4.49
N HIS A 37 26.42 -0.83 -4.30
CA HIS A 37 26.94 0.21 -5.18
C HIS A 37 27.24 -0.33 -6.58
N ASN A 38 27.86 -1.50 -6.68
CA ASN A 38 28.13 -2.15 -7.96
C ASN A 38 26.84 -2.51 -8.69
N TRP A 39 25.83 -3.02 -7.97
CA TRP A 39 24.52 -3.29 -8.57
C TRP A 39 23.82 -2.02 -9.04
N ARG A 40 24.00 -0.90 -8.33
CA ARG A 40 23.42 0.38 -8.74
C ARG A 40 23.89 0.81 -10.13
N GLY A 41 25.13 0.50 -10.49
CA GLY A 41 25.70 0.79 -11.82
C GLY A 41 25.12 -0.06 -12.96
N LEU A 42 24.35 -1.11 -12.65
CA LEU A 42 23.76 -2.00 -13.65
C LEU A 42 22.41 -1.44 -14.13
N PRO A 43 22.21 -1.18 -15.44
CA PRO A 43 20.93 -0.66 -15.96
C PRO A 43 19.73 -1.55 -15.60
N HIS A 44 19.86 -2.87 -15.78
CA HIS A 44 18.79 -3.83 -15.51
C HIS A 44 18.37 -3.86 -14.03
N PHE A 45 19.27 -3.51 -13.10
CA PHE A 45 18.94 -3.42 -11.69
C PHE A 45 18.13 -2.16 -11.37
N GLN A 46 18.45 -1.03 -12.01
CA GLN A 46 17.65 0.20 -11.91
C GLN A 46 16.27 0.03 -12.53
N ASP A 47 16.20 -0.58 -13.72
CA ASP A 47 14.94 -0.85 -14.40
C ASP A 47 14.04 -1.75 -13.53
N ALA A 48 14.61 -2.76 -12.88
CA ALA A 48 13.87 -3.60 -11.95
C ALA A 48 13.31 -2.83 -10.73
N ILE A 49 14.05 -1.85 -10.19
CA ILE A 49 13.54 -0.97 -9.12
C ILE A 49 12.36 -0.14 -9.60
N LEU A 50 12.43 0.42 -10.81
CA LEU A 50 11.34 1.23 -11.37
C LEU A 50 10.09 0.38 -11.63
N GLN A 51 10.25 -0.79 -12.26
CA GLN A 51 9.14 -1.73 -12.50
C GLN A 51 8.47 -2.17 -11.20
N GLU A 52 9.27 -2.46 -10.17
CA GLU A 52 8.75 -2.86 -8.87
C GLU A 52 8.00 -1.71 -8.17
N LYS A 53 8.46 -0.46 -8.30
CA LYS A 53 7.74 0.72 -7.82
C LYS A 53 6.38 0.88 -8.50
N GLU A 54 6.34 0.71 -9.82
CA GLU A 54 5.09 0.79 -10.58
C GLU A 54 4.12 -0.33 -10.18
N ARG A 55 4.63 -1.56 -10.01
CA ARG A 55 3.85 -2.69 -9.51
C ARG A 55 3.22 -2.40 -8.14
N GLN A 56 4.03 -1.94 -7.18
CA GLN A 56 3.56 -1.61 -5.83
C GLN A 56 2.53 -0.48 -5.84
N LEU A 57 2.74 0.57 -6.66
CA LEU A 57 1.76 1.64 -6.84
C LEU A 57 0.44 1.14 -7.42
N PHE A 58 0.51 0.25 -8.41
CA PHE A 58 -0.68 -0.34 -9.00
C PHE A 58 -1.45 -1.17 -7.97
N GLU A 59 -0.78 -2.04 -7.23
CA GLU A 59 -1.40 -2.87 -6.18
C GLU A 59 -2.04 -2.01 -5.10
N PHE A 60 -1.33 -0.99 -4.61
CA PHE A 60 -1.87 -0.08 -3.61
C PHE A 60 -3.11 0.67 -4.11
N ARG A 61 -3.15 1.07 -5.39
CA ARG A 61 -4.36 1.66 -5.99
C ARG A 61 -5.53 0.68 -6.00
N GLN A 62 -5.30 -0.59 -6.30
CA GLN A 62 -6.35 -1.61 -6.26
C GLN A 62 -6.87 -1.81 -4.84
N GLU A 63 -5.98 -1.90 -3.85
CA GLU A 63 -6.37 -2.00 -2.44
C GLU A 63 -7.23 -0.81 -1.99
N LEU A 64 -6.87 0.42 -2.40
CA LEU A 64 -7.68 1.60 -2.13
C LEU A 64 -9.05 1.57 -2.81
N ILE A 65 -9.13 1.05 -4.04
CA ILE A 65 -10.41 0.89 -4.74
C ILE A 65 -11.30 -0.12 -4.02
N GLU A 66 -10.76 -1.25 -3.58
CA GLU A 66 -11.52 -2.25 -2.82
C GLU A 66 -11.96 -1.71 -1.46
N LEU A 67 -11.08 -1.03 -0.72
CA LEU A 67 -11.43 -0.39 0.53
C LEU A 67 -12.55 0.66 0.36
N LYS A 68 -12.52 1.42 -0.74
CA LYS A 68 -13.59 2.35 -1.10
C LYS A 68 -14.91 1.61 -1.34
N LYS A 69 -14.90 0.50 -2.09
CA LYS A 69 -16.11 -0.31 -2.35
C LYS A 69 -16.69 -0.86 -1.04
N ASP A 70 -15.85 -1.40 -0.17
CA ASP A 70 -16.26 -1.93 1.12
C ASP A 70 -16.88 -0.85 2.01
N SER A 71 -16.27 0.33 2.03
CA SER A 71 -16.80 1.49 2.76
C SER A 71 -18.18 1.91 2.24
N ILE A 72 -18.36 1.96 0.90
CA ILE A 72 -19.66 2.26 0.28
C ILE A 72 -20.69 1.18 0.62
N ASN A 73 -20.30 -0.09 0.59
CA ASN A 73 -21.19 -1.21 0.89
C ASN A 73 -21.67 -1.18 2.34
N ILE A 74 -20.79 -0.88 3.30
CA ILE A 74 -21.15 -0.75 4.72
C ILE A 74 -22.13 0.42 4.91
N LEU A 75 -21.83 1.59 4.34
CA LEU A 75 -22.71 2.76 4.44
C LEU A 75 -24.06 2.50 3.78
N SER A 76 -24.08 1.85 2.62
CA SER A 76 -25.31 1.50 1.91
C SER A 76 -26.17 0.53 2.73
N LYS A 77 -25.59 -0.54 3.28
CA LYS A 77 -26.31 -1.49 4.15
C LYS A 77 -26.96 -0.77 5.34
N PHE A 78 -26.22 0.14 5.98
CA PHE A 78 -26.72 0.89 7.12
C PHE A 78 -27.87 1.85 6.76
N LEU A 79 -27.77 2.55 5.63
CA LEU A 79 -28.84 3.46 5.17
C LEU A 79 -30.15 2.73 4.88
N HIS A 80 -30.06 1.50 4.38
CA HIS A 80 -31.20 0.65 4.05
C HIS A 80 -31.62 -0.27 5.21
N ASP A 81 -31.02 -0.15 6.39
CA ASP A 81 -31.41 -0.92 7.57
C ASP A 81 -32.59 -0.25 8.27
N ASP A 82 -33.78 -0.84 8.16
CA ASP A 82 -35.01 -0.32 8.77
C ASP A 82 -35.02 -0.43 10.31
N SER A 83 -34.07 -1.15 10.91
CA SER A 83 -33.91 -1.21 12.38
C SER A 83 -33.20 0.01 12.96
N VAL A 84 -32.54 0.81 12.12
CA VAL A 84 -31.83 2.03 12.52
C VAL A 84 -32.74 3.23 12.35
N SER A 85 -32.79 4.11 13.36
CA SER A 85 -33.62 5.31 13.29
C SER A 85 -33.13 6.29 12.20
N THR A 86 -34.06 7.01 11.57
CA THR A 86 -33.74 8.02 10.55
C THR A 86 -32.77 9.09 11.09
N THR A 87 -32.90 9.45 12.36
CA THR A 87 -32.01 10.43 13.02
C THR A 87 -30.57 9.93 13.11
N GLU A 88 -30.35 8.65 13.43
CA GLU A 88 -29.01 8.03 13.46
C GLU A 88 -28.42 7.91 12.06
N LYS A 89 -29.24 7.54 11.06
CA LYS A 89 -28.84 7.55 9.64
C LYS A 89 -28.33 8.92 9.19
N ILE A 90 -29.06 9.99 9.55
CA ILE A 90 -28.69 11.37 9.24
C ILE A 90 -27.40 11.78 9.95
N ALA A 91 -27.26 11.50 11.25
CA ALA A 91 -26.09 11.87 12.04
C ALA A 91 -24.79 11.25 11.49
N ILE A 92 -24.85 9.99 11.06
CA ILE A 92 -23.70 9.27 10.49
C ILE A 92 -23.34 9.82 9.11
N CYS A 93 -24.31 10.17 8.27
CA CYS A 93 -24.03 10.86 7.00
C CYS A 93 -23.29 12.19 7.21
N PHE A 94 -23.71 12.99 8.19
CA PHE A 94 -23.01 14.24 8.51
C PHE A 94 -21.61 13.99 9.11
N HIS A 95 -21.45 12.96 9.94
CA HIS A 95 -20.13 12.57 10.46
C HIS A 95 -19.18 12.06 9.37
N ALA A 96 -19.68 11.30 8.40
CA ALA A 96 -18.89 10.82 7.26
C ALA A 96 -18.41 11.96 6.35
N LEU A 97 -19.18 13.06 6.26
CA LEU A 97 -18.80 14.26 5.51
C LEU A 97 -17.79 15.15 6.27
N ALA A 98 -17.71 15.03 7.60
CA ALA A 98 -16.94 15.94 8.46
C ALA A 98 -15.52 15.45 8.83
N LEU A 99 -15.12 14.21 8.51
CA LEU A 99 -13.86 13.63 8.99
C LEU A 99 -12.88 13.26 7.86
N PRO A 100 -11.64 13.81 7.85
CA PRO A 100 -10.53 13.30 7.06
C PRO A 100 -9.86 12.05 7.66
N GLN A 101 -10.26 11.59 8.85
CA GLN A 101 -9.60 10.49 9.58
C GLN A 101 -10.61 9.45 10.09
N GLY A 102 -10.27 8.18 9.86
CA GLY A 102 -11.11 6.98 9.94
C GLY A 102 -12.15 6.92 11.05
N ILE A 103 -13.35 6.49 10.67
CA ILE A 103 -14.45 6.19 11.58
C ILE A 103 -14.13 4.91 12.35
N LYS A 104 -13.96 5.00 13.67
CA LYS A 104 -14.16 3.85 14.56
C LYS A 104 -15.66 3.66 14.78
N VAL A 105 -16.27 2.80 13.96
CA VAL A 105 -17.68 2.42 14.13
C VAL A 105 -17.76 1.42 15.29
N ASN A 106 -18.09 1.88 16.49
CA ASN A 106 -18.30 1.04 17.68
C ASN A 106 -19.69 0.37 17.72
N TYR A 107 -20.33 0.12 16.57
CA TYR A 107 -21.71 -0.43 16.50
C TYR A 107 -21.79 -1.92 16.24
N LEU A 108 -20.66 -2.62 16.09
CA LEU A 108 -20.64 -4.08 16.01
C LEU A 108 -20.15 -4.63 17.36
N LYS A 109 -21.10 -4.93 18.25
CA LYS A 109 -20.89 -5.92 19.32
C LYS A 109 -21.26 -7.30 18.79
#